data_AF-A0A8S3IKE6-F1
#
_entry.id   AF-A0A8S3IKE6-F1
#
_cell.length_a   1.000
_cell.length_b   1.000
_cell.length_c   1.000
_cell.angle_alpha   90.00
_cell.angle_beta   90.00
_cell.angle_gamma   90.00
#
_symmetry.space_group_name_H-M   'P 1'
#
loop_
_entity.id
_entity.type
_entity.pdbx_description
1 polymer ?
#
loop_
_entity_poly.entity_id
_entity_poly.type
_entity_poly.pdbx_seq_one_letter_code
_entity_poly.pdbx_strand_id
1 'polypeptide(L)'
;KVDYATLATTDKWPLKINEIDIEVIKPKYTPDAFTLVVRYVPQELDEKFVENEIQRTIAYASRIKRIQYNYHRKLNDYRFEVKDYQEYCSILKLGRIAIGYSWLSLTPFYPGNRLTYCTKCWCIGHLRNNCNSLPKCRICLETFIENASHVCHKEPRCAQCKVIQDYKQRLKDEVDEAIKSGKLQRVVPKEQAPTFELNEQDFPSLGTNINKNPSTWYISQNLVTRPPITTTTTTGGSEMLIGNINNNVMKLVDSMSRLEGQVDQVKSDLKVASLDIQLHQVVLADTIEIMKEFIQKFIPQS
;
A
#
# COMPACT_ATOMS: atom_id res chain seq x y z
N LYS A 1 -1.97 -30.38 -17.69
CA LYS A 1 -0.98 -29.35 -18.06
C LYS A 1 -0.31 -28.91 -16.77
N VAL A 2 0.97 -29.26 -16.59
CA VAL A 2 1.71 -28.97 -15.35
C VAL A 2 2.37 -27.62 -15.57
N ASP A 3 1.80 -26.58 -14.95
CA ASP A 3 2.27 -25.21 -15.07
C ASP A 3 3.68 -25.08 -14.47
N TYR A 4 4.49 -24.19 -15.06
CA TYR A 4 5.90 -23.86 -14.74
C TYR A 4 6.16 -23.37 -13.29
N ALA A 5 5.27 -23.65 -12.34
CA ALA A 5 5.33 -23.24 -10.93
C ALA A 5 6.39 -24.00 -10.10
N THR A 6 7.06 -25.01 -10.67
CA THR A 6 7.99 -25.91 -9.96
C THR A 6 9.39 -25.35 -9.71
N LEU A 7 9.78 -24.23 -10.32
CA LEU A 7 11.15 -23.71 -10.18
C LEU A 7 11.40 -22.93 -8.86
N ALA A 8 10.35 -22.41 -8.22
CA ALA A 8 10.49 -21.54 -7.04
C ALA A 8 10.31 -22.28 -5.70
N THR A 9 9.57 -23.39 -5.69
CA THR A 9 9.38 -24.27 -4.54
C THR A 9 10.70 -24.92 -4.12
N THR A 10 11.29 -24.48 -3.00
CA THR A 10 12.61 -24.97 -2.53
C THR A 10 12.65 -26.45 -2.17
N ASP A 11 11.49 -27.04 -1.91
CA ASP A 11 11.36 -28.37 -1.28
C ASP A 11 10.76 -29.42 -2.25
N LYS A 12 10.39 -29.02 -3.47
CA LYS A 12 9.75 -29.90 -4.47
C LYS A 12 10.69 -30.33 -5.61
N TRP A 13 11.98 -30.02 -5.50
CA TRP A 13 12.96 -30.44 -6.49
C TRP A 13 13.30 -31.92 -6.31
N PRO A 14 13.24 -32.74 -7.37
CA PRO A 14 13.64 -34.14 -7.28
C PRO A 14 15.13 -34.23 -6.92
N LEU A 15 15.43 -34.95 -5.85
CA LEU A 15 16.82 -35.23 -5.42
C LEU A 15 17.48 -36.28 -6.32
N LYS A 16 16.67 -37.09 -7.00
CA LYS A 16 17.10 -38.16 -7.90
C LYS A 16 16.25 -38.16 -9.16
N ILE A 17 16.89 -38.32 -10.32
CA ILE A 17 16.22 -38.74 -11.56
C ILE A 17 17.00 -39.95 -12.07
N ASN A 18 16.31 -41.08 -12.26
CA ASN A 18 16.90 -42.33 -12.74
C ASN A 18 18.14 -42.75 -11.92
N GLU A 19 18.04 -42.71 -10.59
CA GLU A 19 19.10 -43.10 -9.65
C GLU A 19 20.36 -42.22 -9.65
N ILE A 20 20.39 -41.16 -10.47
CA ILE A 20 21.46 -40.15 -10.47
C ILE A 20 21.07 -39.04 -9.49
N ASP A 21 21.97 -38.76 -8.54
CA ASP A 21 21.84 -37.62 -7.65
C ASP A 21 21.98 -36.32 -8.45
N ILE A 22 20.99 -35.44 -8.32
CA ILE A 22 20.99 -34.15 -9.03
C ILE A 22 21.25 -33.03 -8.03
N GLU A 23 22.28 -32.25 -8.31
CA GLU A 23 22.50 -30.97 -7.65
C GLU A 23 21.75 -29.87 -8.41
N VAL A 24 20.62 -29.42 -7.85
CA VAL A 24 19.87 -28.31 -8.42
C VAL A 24 20.54 -26.99 -8.01
N ILE A 25 21.09 -26.26 -8.97
CA ILE A 25 21.58 -24.90 -8.77
C ILE A 25 20.38 -23.98 -8.51
N LYS A 26 20.09 -23.74 -7.23
CA LYS A 26 18.98 -22.86 -6.83
C LYS A 26 19.30 -21.42 -7.25
N PRO A 27 18.33 -20.69 -7.84
CA PRO A 27 18.54 -19.28 -8.13
C PRO A 27 18.83 -18.52 -6.83
N LYS A 28 19.89 -17.71 -6.84
CA LYS A 28 20.31 -16.92 -5.67
C LYS A 28 19.25 -15.89 -5.22
N TYR A 29 18.27 -15.56 -6.06
CA TYR A 29 17.28 -14.52 -5.81
C TYR A 29 15.91 -14.97 -6.31
N THR A 30 14.85 -14.73 -5.54
CA THR A 30 13.49 -14.86 -6.07
C THR A 30 13.15 -13.63 -6.91
N PRO A 31 12.36 -13.78 -8.00
CA PRO A 31 11.85 -12.64 -8.75
C PRO A 31 11.10 -11.64 -7.87
N ASP A 32 11.19 -10.35 -8.17
CA ASP A 32 10.45 -9.29 -7.47
C ASP A 32 8.92 -9.54 -7.49
N ALA A 33 8.42 -10.34 -8.45
CA ALA A 33 7.03 -10.78 -8.55
C ALA A 33 6.52 -11.65 -7.39
N PHE A 34 7.43 -12.22 -6.57
CA PHE A 34 7.10 -12.99 -5.36
C PHE A 34 7.44 -12.23 -4.08
N THR A 35 7.47 -10.90 -4.17
CA THR A 35 7.70 -10.04 -3.02
C THR A 35 6.39 -9.48 -2.50
N LEU A 36 6.19 -9.54 -1.19
CA LEU A 36 5.07 -8.90 -0.49
C LEU A 36 5.57 -7.75 0.39
N VAL A 37 4.66 -6.83 0.70
CA VAL A 37 4.84 -5.77 1.69
C VAL A 37 3.74 -5.87 2.73
N VAL A 38 4.13 -5.95 4.00
CA VAL A 38 3.24 -5.61 5.10
C VAL A 38 3.38 -4.13 5.40
N ARG A 39 2.24 -3.43 5.43
CA ARG A 39 2.20 -1.98 5.63
C ARG A 39 1.71 -1.61 7.01
N TYR A 40 2.06 -0.40 7.43
CA TYR A 40 1.53 0.21 8.66
C TYR A 40 1.96 -0.51 9.95
N VAL A 41 3.15 -1.09 9.96
CA VAL A 41 3.73 -1.71 11.16
C VAL A 41 4.12 -0.59 12.16
N PRO A 42 3.63 -0.64 13.42
CA PRO A 42 3.99 0.35 14.43
C PRO A 42 5.50 0.44 14.63
N GLN A 43 6.02 1.67 14.80
CA GLN A 43 7.47 1.91 14.92
C GLN A 43 8.06 1.34 16.21
N GLU A 44 7.24 1.15 17.23
CA GLU A 44 7.63 0.63 18.54
C GLU A 44 7.97 -0.86 18.51
N LEU A 45 7.58 -1.58 17.45
CA LEU A 45 7.89 -2.99 17.30
C LEU A 45 9.33 -3.19 16.82
N ASP A 46 10.06 -4.04 17.52
CA ASP A 46 11.42 -4.41 17.17
C ASP A 46 11.47 -5.14 15.81
N GLU A 47 12.53 -4.89 15.02
CA GLU A 47 12.67 -5.48 13.69
C GLU A 47 12.69 -7.02 13.76
N LYS A 48 13.38 -7.62 14.75
CA LYS A 48 13.42 -9.09 14.89
C LYS A 48 12.07 -9.66 15.30
N PHE A 49 11.31 -8.93 16.11
CA PHE A 49 9.95 -9.34 16.48
C PHE A 49 9.05 -9.41 15.24
N VAL A 50 9.10 -8.38 14.39
CA VAL A 50 8.35 -8.33 13.12
C VAL A 50 8.78 -9.46 12.19
N GLU A 51 10.08 -9.73 12.08
CA GLU A 51 10.61 -10.85 11.29
C GLU A 51 10.06 -12.19 11.75
N ASN A 52 10.08 -12.46 13.05
CA ASN A 52 9.59 -13.70 13.64
C ASN A 52 8.08 -13.89 13.42
N GLU A 53 7.27 -12.83 13.55
CA GLU A 53 5.83 -12.88 13.31
C GLU A 53 5.49 -13.17 11.83
N ILE A 54 6.25 -12.57 10.91
CA ILE A 54 6.11 -12.83 9.48
C ILE A 54 6.48 -14.28 9.18
N GLN A 55 7.60 -14.79 9.68
CA GLN A 55 8.04 -16.17 9.46
C GLN A 55 7.12 -17.21 10.12
N ARG A 56 6.53 -16.87 11.28
CA ARG A 56 5.54 -17.73 11.95
C ARG A 56 4.28 -17.91 11.12
N THR A 57 3.86 -16.86 10.41
CA THR A 57 2.64 -16.89 9.59
C THR A 57 2.91 -17.39 8.16
N ILE A 58 4.11 -17.13 7.63
CA ILE A 58 4.52 -17.41 6.26
C ILE A 58 5.87 -18.12 6.34
N ALA A 59 5.83 -19.45 6.31
CA ALA A 59 7.02 -20.26 6.60
C ALA A 59 8.13 -20.05 5.55
N TYR A 60 7.76 -19.78 4.30
CA TYR A 60 8.71 -19.53 3.21
C TYR A 60 9.07 -18.05 3.04
N ALA A 61 8.74 -17.19 4.00
CA ALA A 61 9.17 -15.80 4.01
C ALA A 61 10.68 -15.68 4.25
N SER A 62 11.33 -14.84 3.46
CA SER A 62 12.77 -14.59 3.56
C SER A 62 13.12 -13.16 3.17
N ARG A 63 14.34 -12.73 3.50
CA ARG A 63 14.86 -11.38 3.16
C ARG A 63 13.91 -10.27 3.59
N ILE A 64 13.39 -10.41 4.80
CA ILE A 64 12.53 -9.42 5.42
C ILE A 64 13.38 -8.17 5.68
N LYS A 65 12.93 -7.03 5.18
CA LYS A 65 13.63 -5.75 5.31
C LYS A 65 12.62 -4.63 5.50
N ARG A 66 12.90 -3.74 6.45
CA ARG A 66 12.17 -2.49 6.57
C ARG A 66 12.44 -1.60 5.35
N ILE A 67 11.39 -1.05 4.77
CA ILE A 67 11.47 -0.06 3.69
C ILE A 67 11.85 1.29 4.32
N GLN A 68 12.98 1.85 3.89
CA GLN A 68 13.42 3.17 4.33
C GLN A 68 12.80 4.23 3.42
N TYR A 69 12.06 5.17 4.03
CA TYR A 69 11.53 6.34 3.36
C TYR A 69 12.38 7.57 3.71
N ASN A 70 12.52 8.51 2.77
CA ASN A 70 13.28 9.75 2.96
C ASN A 70 12.64 10.73 3.96
N TYR A 71 11.42 10.45 4.42
CA TYR A 71 10.66 11.29 5.33
C TYR A 71 10.24 10.47 6.54
N HIS A 72 10.24 11.10 7.72
CA HIS A 72 9.88 10.42 8.96
C HIS A 72 8.40 10.06 8.98
N ARG A 73 8.12 8.76 9.15
CA ARG A 73 6.79 8.21 9.37
C ARG A 73 6.76 7.53 10.73
N LYS A 74 5.61 7.61 11.42
CA LYS A 74 5.33 6.86 12.65
C LYS A 74 5.08 5.37 12.40
N LEU A 75 4.96 4.97 11.12
CA LEU A 75 4.65 3.63 10.68
C LEU A 75 5.71 3.15 9.70
N ASN A 76 6.10 1.90 9.87
CA ASN A 76 7.07 1.20 9.05
C ASN A 76 6.36 0.26 8.07
N ASP A 77 6.97 0.07 6.90
CA ASP A 77 6.56 -0.95 5.95
C ASP A 77 7.69 -1.98 5.84
N TYR A 78 7.38 -3.26 5.79
CA TYR A 78 8.36 -4.34 5.66
C TYR A 78 8.13 -5.11 4.38
N ARG A 79 9.19 -5.21 3.57
CA ARG A 79 9.26 -5.98 2.33
C ARG A 79 9.84 -7.35 2.64
N PHE A 80 9.30 -8.41 2.04
CA PHE A 80 9.87 -9.75 2.13
C PHE A 80 9.59 -10.58 0.87
N GLU A 81 10.45 -11.56 0.61
CA GLU A 81 10.34 -12.52 -0.49
C GLU A 81 9.64 -13.80 -0.01
N VAL A 82 8.67 -14.30 -0.76
CA VAL A 82 8.01 -15.60 -0.51
C VAL A 82 8.52 -16.60 -1.52
N LYS A 83 9.18 -17.66 -1.06
CA LYS A 83 9.81 -18.63 -1.97
C LYS A 83 8.78 -19.58 -2.61
N ASP A 84 7.70 -19.89 -1.91
CA ASP A 84 6.66 -20.79 -2.39
C ASP A 84 5.52 -20.05 -3.12
N TYR A 85 5.20 -20.47 -4.34
CA TYR A 85 4.16 -19.86 -5.16
C TYR A 85 2.75 -20.04 -4.57
N GLN A 86 2.47 -21.23 -4.02
CA GLN A 86 1.14 -21.54 -3.50
C GLN A 86 0.89 -20.76 -2.20
N GLU A 87 1.88 -20.67 -1.33
CA GLU A 87 1.85 -19.84 -0.12
C GLU A 87 1.73 -18.37 -0.50
N TYR A 88 2.53 -17.87 -1.47
CA TYR A 88 2.41 -16.51 -1.98
C TYR A 88 0.98 -16.18 -2.43
N CYS A 89 0.39 -17.01 -3.29
CA CYS A 89 -0.98 -16.80 -3.77
C CYS A 89 -2.02 -16.89 -2.64
N SER A 90 -1.83 -17.80 -1.69
CA SER A 90 -2.76 -18.00 -0.57
C SER A 90 -2.75 -16.80 0.38
N ILE A 91 -1.55 -16.34 0.75
CA ILE A 91 -1.35 -15.18 1.61
C ILE A 91 -1.83 -13.90 0.93
N LEU A 92 -1.57 -13.75 -0.38
CA LEU A 92 -2.04 -12.61 -1.14
C LEU A 92 -3.57 -12.55 -1.20
N LYS A 93 -4.25 -13.70 -1.35
CA LYS A 93 -5.72 -13.80 -1.28
C LYS A 93 -6.26 -13.44 0.10
N LEU A 94 -5.55 -13.79 1.18
CA LEU A 94 -5.92 -13.37 2.54
C LEU A 94 -5.77 -11.86 2.72
N GLY A 95 -4.75 -11.25 2.12
CA GLY A 95 -4.55 -9.80 2.07
C GLY A 95 -4.21 -9.15 3.42
N ARG A 96 -4.03 -9.95 4.49
CA ARG A 96 -3.72 -9.47 5.84
C ARG A 96 -2.87 -10.46 6.62
N ILE A 97 -2.11 -9.94 7.57
CA ILE A 97 -1.27 -10.70 8.50
C ILE A 97 -1.40 -10.13 9.92
N ALA A 98 -1.34 -11.00 10.92
CA ALA A 98 -1.28 -10.57 12.31
C ALA A 98 0.17 -10.29 12.70
N ILE A 99 0.45 -9.09 13.20
CA ILE A 99 1.74 -8.72 13.79
C ILE A 99 1.46 -8.04 15.13
N GLY A 100 1.97 -8.64 16.21
CA GLY A 100 1.59 -8.22 17.57
C GLY A 100 0.09 -8.40 17.81
N TYR A 101 -0.61 -7.31 18.10
CA TYR A 101 -2.07 -7.30 18.35
C TYR A 101 -2.88 -6.74 17.18
N SER A 102 -2.26 -6.52 16.02
CA SER A 102 -2.87 -5.83 14.90
C SER A 102 -2.91 -6.68 13.64
N TRP A 103 -4.03 -6.59 12.92
CA TRP A 103 -4.17 -7.14 11.57
C TRP A 103 -3.72 -6.07 10.57
N LEU A 104 -2.61 -6.33 9.89
CA LEU A 104 -1.98 -5.41 8.96
C LEU A 104 -2.20 -5.85 7.52
N SER A 105 -2.32 -4.88 6.61
CA SER A 105 -2.53 -5.15 5.20
C SER A 105 -1.28 -5.73 4.56
N LEU A 106 -1.46 -6.82 3.81
CA LEU A 106 -0.47 -7.37 2.91
C LEU A 106 -0.80 -6.97 1.48
N THR A 107 0.21 -6.45 0.78
CA THR A 107 0.08 -6.06 -0.62
C THR A 107 1.24 -6.62 -1.42
N PRO A 108 1.04 -6.90 -2.71
CA PRO A 108 2.16 -7.23 -3.58
C PRO A 108 3.11 -6.05 -3.64
N PHE A 109 4.41 -6.33 -3.53
CA PHE A 109 5.42 -5.31 -3.74
C PHE A 109 5.52 -5.04 -5.23
N TYR A 110 4.97 -3.90 -5.65
CA TYR A 110 5.33 -3.34 -6.94
C TYR A 110 6.61 -2.55 -6.74
N PRO A 111 7.76 -3.00 -7.26
CA PRO A 111 8.93 -2.14 -7.31
C PRO A 111 8.49 -0.88 -8.06
N GLY A 112 8.46 0.25 -7.36
CA GLY A 112 7.99 1.52 -7.92
C GLY A 112 8.67 1.72 -9.27
N ASN A 113 7.84 1.84 -10.32
CA ASN A 113 8.21 1.71 -11.74
C ASN A 113 9.72 1.66 -11.90
N ARG A 114 10.30 0.45 -11.93
CA ARG A 114 11.51 0.32 -12.73
C ARG A 114 11.02 0.69 -14.12
N LEU A 115 11.14 1.97 -14.46
CA LEU A 115 11.14 2.44 -15.82
C LEU A 115 12.06 1.44 -16.49
N THR A 116 11.48 0.49 -17.23
CA THR A 116 12.24 -0.51 -17.96
C THR A 116 12.92 0.31 -19.02
N TYR A 117 14.09 0.84 -18.66
CA TYR A 117 14.91 1.59 -19.58
C TYR A 117 15.76 0.55 -20.26
N CYS A 118 15.70 0.59 -21.57
CA CYS A 118 16.49 -0.28 -22.39
C CYS A 118 17.96 0.09 -22.22
N THR A 119 18.83 -0.84 -21.80
CA THR A 119 20.28 -0.57 -21.65
C THR A 119 21.00 -0.41 -23.00
N LYS A 120 20.32 -0.68 -24.12
CA LYS A 120 20.82 -0.42 -25.47
C LYS A 120 20.63 1.05 -25.85
N CYS A 121 19.42 1.59 -25.71
CA CYS A 121 19.11 2.94 -26.19
C CYS A 121 18.81 3.96 -25.08
N TRP A 122 18.80 3.52 -23.83
CA TRP A 122 18.47 4.28 -22.63
C TRP A 122 17.05 4.89 -22.63
N CYS A 123 16.16 4.43 -23.51
CA CYS A 123 14.75 4.86 -23.52
C CYS A 123 13.89 3.99 -22.60
N ILE A 124 12.87 4.61 -22.01
CA ILE A 124 11.88 3.99 -21.13
C ILE A 124 10.83 3.22 -21.96
N GLY A 125 10.27 2.15 -21.40
CA GLY A 125 9.07 1.49 -21.92
C GLY A 125 9.33 0.20 -22.69
N HIS A 126 10.57 -0.28 -22.73
CA HIS A 126 10.91 -1.55 -23.38
C HIS A 126 12.21 -2.17 -22.85
N LEU A 127 12.36 -3.47 -23.05
CA LEU A 127 13.55 -4.24 -22.69
C LEU A 127 14.56 -4.26 -23.86
N ARG A 128 15.85 -4.49 -23.55
CA ARG A 128 16.93 -4.58 -24.55
C ARG A 128 16.63 -5.58 -25.67
N ASN A 129 15.97 -6.70 -25.35
CA ASN A 129 15.65 -7.76 -26.30
C ASN A 129 14.62 -7.32 -27.35
N ASN A 130 13.80 -6.31 -27.04
CA ASN A 130 12.75 -5.79 -27.93
C ASN A 130 13.14 -4.43 -28.51
N CYS A 131 14.44 -4.09 -28.49
CA CYS A 131 14.94 -2.78 -28.86
C CYS A 131 15.53 -2.77 -30.28
N ASN A 132 14.83 -2.08 -31.19
CA ASN A 132 15.25 -1.93 -32.59
C ASN A 132 16.23 -0.75 -32.81
N SER A 133 16.51 0.07 -31.79
CA SER A 133 17.45 1.19 -31.93
C SER A 133 18.90 0.78 -31.73
N LEU A 134 19.81 1.56 -32.32
CA LEU A 134 21.26 1.40 -32.15
C LEU A 134 21.69 1.60 -30.68
N PRO A 135 22.76 0.92 -30.25
CA PRO A 135 23.37 1.14 -28.94
C PRO A 135 23.78 2.59 -28.76
N LYS A 136 23.56 3.15 -27.57
CA LYS A 136 23.96 4.50 -27.20
C LYS A 136 24.92 4.49 -26.01
N CYS A 137 25.94 5.33 -26.06
CA CYS A 137 26.89 5.48 -24.97
C CYS A 137 26.16 5.95 -23.70
N ARG A 138 26.44 5.32 -22.56
CA ARG A 138 25.83 5.69 -21.27
C ARG A 138 26.13 7.14 -20.89
N ILE A 139 27.28 7.67 -21.29
CA ILE A 139 27.77 8.98 -20.84
C ILE A 139 27.33 10.09 -21.80
N CYS A 140 27.63 9.97 -23.09
CA CYS A 140 27.31 11.00 -24.08
C CYS A 140 25.97 10.81 -24.81
N LEU A 141 25.34 9.63 -24.68
CA LEU A 141 24.12 9.21 -25.40
C LEU A 141 24.27 9.15 -26.94
N GLU A 142 25.48 9.23 -27.46
CA GLU A 142 25.76 9.08 -28.90
C GLU A 142 25.63 7.62 -29.31
N THR A 143 25.07 7.39 -30.50
CA THR A 143 24.93 6.05 -31.08
C THR A 143 26.26 5.50 -31.54
N PHE A 144 26.54 4.24 -31.20
CA PHE A 144 27.74 3.53 -31.64
C PHE A 144 27.38 2.15 -32.18
N ILE A 145 28.23 1.60 -33.06
CA ILE A 145 28.05 0.27 -33.64
C ILE A 145 28.46 -0.77 -32.61
N GLU A 146 27.69 -1.86 -32.47
CA GLU A 146 27.76 -2.81 -31.34
C GLU A 146 29.11 -3.57 -31.21
N ASN A 147 30.10 -3.30 -32.07
CA ASN A 147 31.46 -3.85 -32.07
C ASN A 147 32.58 -2.81 -32.25
N ALA A 148 32.27 -1.50 -32.25
CA ALA A 148 33.25 -0.43 -32.37
C ALA A 148 33.60 0.13 -30.99
N SER A 149 34.88 0.36 -30.71
CA SER A 149 35.31 1.00 -29.46
C SER A 149 34.89 2.47 -29.46
N HIS A 150 33.86 2.79 -28.68
CA HIS A 150 33.49 4.17 -28.41
C HIS A 150 34.36 4.72 -27.26
N VAL A 151 35.24 5.66 -27.56
CA VAL A 151 36.00 6.40 -26.54
C VAL A 151 35.22 7.67 -26.20
N CYS A 152 34.68 7.75 -24.99
CA CYS A 152 33.91 8.90 -24.52
C CYS A 152 34.83 9.88 -23.77
N HIS A 153 34.96 11.12 -24.28
CA HIS A 153 35.72 12.19 -23.63
C HIS A 153 34.87 13.10 -22.73
N LYS A 154 33.57 12.80 -22.57
CA LYS A 154 32.64 13.62 -21.79
C LYS A 154 32.59 13.14 -20.35
N GLU A 155 32.39 14.07 -19.42
CA GLU A 155 32.21 13.74 -18.00
C GLU A 155 30.97 12.86 -17.78
N PRO A 156 31.03 11.89 -16.85
CA PRO A 156 29.92 11.01 -16.54
C PRO A 156 28.74 11.83 -15.97
N ARG A 157 27.74 12.07 -16.80
CA ARG A 157 26.44 12.60 -16.36
C ARG A 157 25.48 11.44 -16.09
N CYS A 158 24.54 11.64 -15.17
CA CYS A 158 23.51 10.64 -14.93
C CYS A 158 22.61 10.51 -16.17
N ALA A 159 22.86 9.48 -16.99
CA ALA A 159 22.05 9.12 -18.16
C ALA A 159 20.55 9.07 -17.81
N GLN A 160 20.26 8.55 -16.62
CA GLN A 160 18.91 8.39 -16.12
C GLN A 160 18.22 9.73 -15.83
N CYS A 161 18.94 10.74 -15.32
CA CYS A 161 18.38 12.08 -15.11
C CYS A 161 17.98 12.74 -16.43
N LYS A 162 18.82 12.63 -17.46
CA LYS A 162 18.53 13.21 -18.79
C LYS A 162 17.36 12.49 -19.47
N VAL A 163 17.35 11.16 -19.43
CA VAL A 163 16.24 10.36 -19.97
C VAL A 163 14.92 10.65 -19.26
N ILE A 164 14.93 10.81 -17.93
CA ILE A 164 13.74 11.17 -17.16
C ILE A 164 13.27 12.59 -17.51
N GLN A 165 14.18 13.54 -17.68
CA GLN A 165 13.83 14.90 -18.13
C GLN A 165 13.22 14.88 -19.54
N ASP A 166 13.85 14.18 -20.49
CA ASP A 166 13.37 14.05 -21.87
C ASP A 166 12.02 13.32 -21.93
N TYR A 167 11.78 12.35 -21.04
CA TYR A 167 10.49 11.66 -20.91
C TYR A 167 9.42 12.57 -20.31
N LYS A 168 9.73 13.30 -19.23
CA LYS A 168 8.80 14.28 -18.63
C LYS A 168 8.41 15.35 -19.64
N GLN A 169 9.38 15.83 -20.43
CA GLN A 169 9.12 16.84 -21.45
C GLN A 169 8.23 16.28 -22.56
N ARG A 170 8.55 15.11 -23.13
CA ARG A 170 7.69 14.47 -24.14
C ARG A 170 6.28 14.19 -23.64
N LEU A 171 6.14 13.68 -22.42
CA LEU A 171 4.83 13.45 -21.83
C LEU A 171 4.04 14.76 -21.70
N LYS A 172 4.71 15.84 -21.28
CA LYS A 172 4.09 17.17 -21.21
C LYS A 172 3.64 17.65 -22.58
N ASP A 173 4.49 17.49 -23.60
CA ASP A 173 4.20 17.91 -24.97
C ASP A 173 3.02 17.10 -25.56
N GLU A 174 3.02 15.77 -25.37
CA GLU A 174 1.93 14.87 -25.78
C GLU A 174 0.60 15.20 -25.07
N VAL A 175 0.65 15.50 -23.78
CA VAL A 175 -0.53 15.92 -23.01
C VAL A 175 -1.04 17.26 -23.50
N ASP A 176 -0.16 18.24 -23.72
CA ASP A 176 -0.55 19.56 -24.23
C ASP A 176 -1.10 19.48 -25.66
N GLU A 177 -0.58 18.59 -26.51
CA GLU A 177 -1.12 18.31 -27.85
C GLU A 177 -2.48 17.60 -27.78
N ALA A 178 -2.64 16.64 -26.88
CA ALA A 178 -3.91 15.97 -26.64
C ALA A 178 -4.99 16.94 -26.10
N ILE A 179 -4.59 17.95 -25.33
CA ILE A 179 -5.47 19.04 -24.90
C ILE A 179 -5.84 19.95 -26.08
N LYS A 180 -4.87 20.39 -26.87
CA LYS A 180 -5.10 21.24 -28.05
C LYS A 180 -5.96 20.56 -29.11
N SER A 181 -5.82 19.25 -29.27
CA SER A 181 -6.61 18.43 -30.20
C SER A 181 -7.98 18.02 -29.66
N GLY A 182 -8.32 18.43 -28.42
CA GLY A 182 -9.60 18.12 -27.78
C GLY A 182 -9.79 16.66 -27.36
N LYS A 183 -8.77 15.81 -27.48
CA LYS A 183 -8.78 14.41 -27.04
C LYS A 183 -8.73 14.28 -25.52
N LEU A 184 -8.11 15.26 -24.84
CA LEU A 184 -8.10 15.39 -23.39
C LEU A 184 -8.72 16.74 -23.02
N GLN A 185 -9.72 16.74 -22.17
CA GLN A 185 -10.15 17.97 -21.50
C GLN A 185 -9.31 18.11 -20.23
N ARG A 186 -8.68 19.28 -20.04
CA ARG A 186 -8.16 19.61 -18.70
C ARG A 186 -9.35 19.58 -17.75
N VAL A 187 -9.19 18.88 -16.63
CA VAL A 187 -10.17 18.95 -15.54
C VAL A 187 -10.25 20.42 -15.16
N VAL A 188 -11.38 21.03 -15.48
CA VAL A 188 -11.65 22.41 -15.13
C VAL A 188 -11.56 22.49 -13.61
N PRO A 189 -10.83 23.47 -13.03
CA PRO A 189 -10.89 23.72 -11.60
C PRO A 189 -12.35 23.74 -11.14
N LYS A 190 -12.66 23.16 -9.97
CA LYS A 190 -14.05 22.99 -9.47
C LYS A 190 -14.90 24.27 -9.48
N GLU A 191 -14.28 25.43 -9.64
CA GLU A 191 -14.87 26.76 -9.76
C GLU A 191 -15.62 27.02 -11.08
N GLN A 192 -15.47 26.18 -12.11
CA GLN A 192 -16.14 26.33 -13.41
C GLN A 192 -16.87 25.05 -13.88
N ALA A 193 -17.17 24.12 -12.97
CA ALA A 193 -18.09 23.03 -13.30
C ALA A 193 -19.50 23.62 -13.51
N PRO A 194 -20.24 23.24 -14.58
CA PRO A 194 -21.62 23.68 -14.73
C PRO A 194 -22.42 23.22 -13.51
N THR A 195 -23.15 24.15 -12.91
CA THR A 195 -24.06 23.89 -11.80
C THR A 195 -25.07 22.84 -12.25
N PHE A 196 -24.93 21.62 -11.72
CA PHE A 196 -25.93 20.59 -11.90
C PHE A 196 -27.03 20.84 -10.86
N GLU A 197 -28.14 21.43 -11.29
CA GLU A 197 -29.35 21.52 -10.48
C GLU A 197 -30.03 20.15 -10.49
N LEU A 198 -29.94 19.43 -9.38
CA LEU A 198 -30.73 18.24 -9.12
C LEU A 198 -32.16 18.68 -8.81
N ASN A 199 -33.12 18.31 -9.66
CA ASN A 199 -34.53 18.48 -9.33
C ASN A 199 -35.00 17.27 -8.51
N GLU A 200 -35.90 17.48 -7.54
CA GLU A 200 -36.44 16.39 -6.71
C GLU A 200 -37.14 15.28 -7.54
N GLN A 201 -37.51 15.58 -8.77
CA GLN A 201 -38.13 14.68 -9.75
C GLN A 201 -37.13 13.67 -10.35
N ASP A 202 -35.83 13.93 -10.24
CA ASP A 202 -34.76 13.05 -10.76
C ASP A 202 -34.45 11.88 -9.81
N PHE A 203 -35.06 11.86 -8.62
CA PHE A 203 -34.92 10.79 -7.66
C PHE A 203 -36.14 9.86 -7.68
N PRO A 204 -35.95 8.53 -7.75
CA PRO A 204 -37.07 7.59 -7.62
C PRO A 204 -37.68 7.73 -6.23
N SER A 205 -38.91 8.22 -6.15
CA SER A 205 -39.66 8.29 -4.90
C SER A 205 -39.94 6.88 -4.39
N LEU A 206 -39.27 6.48 -3.31
CA LEU A 206 -39.59 5.26 -2.58
C LEU A 206 -40.99 5.41 -2.01
N GLY A 207 -41.97 4.73 -2.63
CA GLY A 207 -43.33 4.67 -2.12
C GLY A 207 -43.31 4.18 -0.67
N THR A 208 -43.74 5.04 0.25
CA THR A 208 -43.94 4.70 1.66
C THR A 208 -45.08 3.70 1.77
N ASN A 209 -44.76 2.41 1.67
CA ASN A 209 -45.66 1.37 2.13
C ASN A 209 -45.62 1.36 3.65
N ILE A 210 -46.62 2.03 4.23
CA ILE A 210 -47.00 1.93 5.63
C ILE A 210 -47.45 0.48 5.88
N ASN A 211 -47.02 -0.07 7.02
CA ASN A 211 -47.32 -1.39 7.60
C ASN A 211 -46.44 -2.58 7.19
N LYS A 212 -45.47 -2.89 8.06
CA LYS A 212 -45.53 -4.02 9.00
C LYS A 212 -44.32 -3.98 9.97
N ASN A 213 -44.58 -3.77 11.26
CA ASN A 213 -43.66 -4.21 12.33
C ASN A 213 -43.72 -5.75 12.43
N PRO A 214 -42.79 -6.43 13.13
CA PRO A 214 -41.35 -6.21 13.29
C PRO A 214 -40.55 -7.53 13.06
N SER A 215 -39.26 -7.47 12.71
CA SER A 215 -38.34 -8.56 13.04
C SER A 215 -36.92 -8.01 13.23
N THR A 216 -36.48 -8.02 14.48
CA THR A 216 -35.09 -7.90 14.90
C THR A 216 -34.17 -8.75 14.04
N TRP A 217 -33.34 -8.11 13.22
CA TRP A 217 -32.19 -8.78 12.61
C TRP A 217 -31.12 -8.98 13.69
N TYR A 218 -31.09 -10.17 14.27
CA TYR A 218 -29.97 -10.65 15.06
C TYR A 218 -28.78 -10.86 14.11
N ILE A 219 -27.72 -10.08 14.30
CA ILE A 219 -26.39 -10.43 13.76
C ILE A 219 -25.87 -11.56 14.63
N SER A 220 -25.87 -12.78 14.10
CA SER A 220 -25.22 -13.93 14.71
C SER A 220 -23.71 -13.70 14.79
N GLN A 221 -23.24 -13.30 15.96
CA GLN A 221 -21.83 -13.42 16.32
C GLN A 221 -21.49 -14.90 16.37
N ASN A 222 -20.56 -15.35 15.54
CA ASN A 222 -19.96 -16.68 15.66
C ASN A 222 -19.19 -16.77 16.98
N LEU A 223 -19.90 -17.21 18.03
CA LEU A 223 -19.31 -17.74 19.25
C LEU A 223 -18.55 -19.02 18.89
N VAL A 224 -17.24 -18.98 19.07
CA VAL A 224 -16.39 -20.17 19.05
C VAL A 224 -16.81 -21.05 20.23
N THR A 225 -17.47 -22.16 19.92
CA THR A 225 -17.82 -23.21 20.87
C THR A 225 -16.53 -23.84 21.40
N ARG A 226 -16.24 -23.60 22.68
CA ARG A 226 -15.18 -24.26 23.43
C ARG A 226 -15.58 -25.74 23.63
N PRO A 227 -14.75 -26.73 23.29
CA PRO A 227 -15.05 -28.11 23.64
C PRO A 227 -14.92 -28.33 25.17
N PRO A 228 -15.69 -29.28 25.75
CA PRO A 228 -15.72 -29.52 27.18
C PRO A 228 -14.39 -30.10 27.67
N ILE A 229 -13.89 -29.54 28.78
CA ILE A 229 -12.73 -30.02 29.50
C ILE A 229 -13.17 -31.24 30.32
N THR A 230 -12.67 -32.42 29.96
CA THR A 230 -12.76 -33.61 30.81
C THR A 230 -11.74 -33.47 31.93
N THR A 231 -12.21 -33.31 33.16
CA THR A 231 -11.40 -33.33 34.38
C THR A 231 -10.84 -34.73 34.62
N THR A 232 -9.51 -34.88 34.54
CA THR A 232 -8.77 -35.87 35.32
C THR A 232 -7.93 -35.13 36.35
N THR A 233 -8.18 -35.48 37.61
CA THR A 233 -7.51 -35.01 38.82
C THR A 233 -6.03 -35.39 38.82
N THR A 234 -5.14 -34.41 38.95
CA THR A 234 -3.84 -34.58 39.60
C THR A 234 -3.47 -33.31 40.34
N THR A 235 -3.39 -33.45 41.66
CA THR A 235 -3.05 -32.44 42.66
C THR A 235 -1.63 -31.93 42.49
N GLY A 236 -1.48 -30.62 42.25
CA GLY A 236 -0.19 -29.91 42.31
C GLY A 236 -0.09 -28.73 41.34
N GLY A 237 -0.69 -27.57 41.66
CA GLY A 237 -0.60 -26.41 40.76
C GLY A 237 -1.28 -25.11 41.22
N SER A 238 -1.61 -24.98 42.51
CA SER A 238 -2.44 -23.86 42.97
C SER A 238 -1.71 -22.51 43.02
N GLU A 239 -0.39 -22.48 43.14
CA GLU A 239 0.39 -21.23 43.23
C GLU A 239 0.67 -20.58 41.86
N MET A 240 0.85 -21.37 40.80
CA MET A 240 1.07 -20.83 39.44
C MET A 240 -0.20 -20.23 38.81
N LEU A 241 -1.38 -20.74 39.16
CA LEU A 241 -2.66 -20.25 38.65
C LEU A 241 -3.00 -18.86 39.21
N ILE A 242 -2.74 -18.61 40.49
CA ILE A 242 -2.97 -17.31 41.13
C ILE A 242 -2.00 -16.25 40.58
N GLY A 243 -0.73 -16.60 40.36
CA GLY A 243 0.25 -15.70 39.74
C GLY A 243 -0.10 -15.30 38.29
N ASN A 244 -0.62 -16.24 37.50
CA ASN A 244 -1.05 -15.96 36.12
C ASN A 244 -2.31 -15.09 36.05
N ILE A 245 -3.23 -15.24 37.00
CA ILE A 245 -4.43 -14.40 37.08
C ILE A 245 -4.04 -12.96 37.44
N ASN A 246 -3.18 -12.76 38.44
CA ASN A 246 -2.71 -11.42 38.83
C ASN A 246 -1.95 -10.70 37.71
N ASN A 247 -1.10 -11.42 36.97
CA ASN A 247 -0.39 -10.84 35.83
C ASN A 247 -1.34 -10.42 34.68
N ASN A 248 -2.42 -11.16 34.46
CA ASN A 248 -3.41 -10.80 33.46
C ASN A 248 -4.30 -9.63 33.91
N VAL A 249 -4.62 -9.54 35.20
CA VAL A 249 -5.34 -8.39 35.77
C VAL A 249 -4.50 -7.11 35.68
N MET A 250 -3.21 -7.17 36.00
CA MET A 250 -2.32 -5.99 35.87
C MET A 250 -2.18 -5.53 34.42
N LYS A 251 -2.04 -6.47 33.46
CA LYS A 251 -2.03 -6.13 32.02
C LYS A 251 -3.34 -5.49 31.55
N LEU A 252 -4.47 -5.90 32.13
CA LEU A 252 -5.78 -5.32 31.83
C LEU A 252 -5.87 -3.87 32.36
N VAL A 253 -5.41 -3.63 33.59
CA VAL A 253 -5.37 -2.29 34.20
C VAL A 253 -4.46 -1.34 33.42
N ASP A 254 -3.29 -1.80 32.98
CA ASP A 254 -2.39 -1.02 32.13
C ASP A 254 -3.01 -0.73 30.77
N SER A 255 -3.74 -1.69 30.20
CA SER A 255 -4.45 -1.52 28.93
C SER A 255 -5.60 -0.52 29.06
N MET A 256 -6.35 -0.53 30.16
CA MET A 256 -7.41 0.43 30.45
C MET A 256 -6.85 1.84 30.63
N SER A 257 -5.76 1.99 31.39
CA SER A 257 -5.08 3.29 31.57
C SER A 257 -4.59 3.87 30.24
N ARG A 258 -4.09 3.01 29.34
CA ARG A 258 -3.66 3.43 28.01
C ARG A 258 -4.83 3.82 27.10
N LEU A 259 -5.96 3.12 27.20
CA LEU A 259 -7.19 3.46 26.47
C LEU A 259 -7.77 4.79 26.95
N GLU A 260 -7.76 5.06 28.26
CA GLU A 260 -8.18 6.34 28.83
C GLU A 260 -7.32 7.49 28.27
N GLY A 261 -6.00 7.32 28.24
CA GLY A 261 -5.11 8.33 27.62
C GLY A 261 -5.36 8.53 26.12
N GLN A 262 -5.72 7.48 25.38
CA GLN A 262 -6.09 7.60 23.96
C GLN A 262 -7.42 8.35 23.78
N VAL A 263 -8.39 8.11 24.66
CA VAL A 263 -9.69 8.82 24.65
C VAL A 263 -9.49 10.31 24.95
N ASP A 264 -8.64 10.65 25.92
CA ASP A 264 -8.32 12.05 26.24
C ASP A 264 -7.60 12.75 25.07
N GLN A 265 -6.69 12.05 24.38
CA GLN A 265 -6.04 12.60 23.19
C GLN A 265 -7.04 12.86 22.07
N VAL A 266 -7.94 11.92 21.77
CA VAL A 266 -8.99 12.10 20.75
C VAL A 266 -9.91 13.26 21.12
N LYS A 267 -10.25 13.41 22.40
CA LYS A 267 -11.06 14.53 22.90
C LYS A 267 -10.35 15.88 22.70
N SER A 268 -9.04 15.94 22.92
CA SER A 268 -8.23 17.12 22.64
C SER A 268 -8.22 17.46 21.15
N ASP A 269 -7.96 16.46 20.28
CA ASP A 269 -7.90 16.64 18.84
C ASP A 269 -9.26 17.12 18.28
N LEU A 270 -10.37 16.60 18.82
CA LEU A 270 -11.72 17.00 18.43
C LEU A 270 -12.03 18.45 18.84
N LYS A 271 -11.47 18.92 19.96
CA LYS A 271 -11.58 20.32 20.38
C LYS A 271 -10.80 21.25 19.45
N VAL A 272 -9.63 20.84 18.99
CA VAL A 272 -8.84 21.60 17.99
C VAL A 272 -9.59 21.68 16.67
N ALA A 273 -10.09 20.54 16.16
CA ALA A 273 -10.87 20.52 14.92
C ALA A 273 -12.14 21.38 15.01
N SER A 274 -12.81 21.41 16.17
CA SER A 274 -13.96 22.29 16.40
C SER A 274 -13.60 23.78 16.32
N LEU A 275 -12.43 24.18 16.83
CA LEU A 275 -11.94 25.56 16.73
C LEU A 275 -11.60 25.93 15.28
N ASP A 276 -10.97 25.02 14.53
CA ASP A 276 -10.68 25.22 13.11
C ASP A 276 -11.95 25.41 12.28
N ILE A 277 -13.00 24.63 12.55
CA ILE A 277 -14.30 24.77 11.90
C ILE A 277 -14.93 26.14 12.21
N GLN A 278 -14.88 26.59 13.46
CA GLN A 278 -15.37 27.92 13.85
C GLN A 278 -14.61 29.03 13.13
N LEU A 279 -13.28 28.92 13.03
CA LEU A 279 -12.47 29.88 12.28
C LEU A 279 -12.88 29.94 10.80
N HIS A 280 -13.07 28.79 10.16
CA HIS A 280 -13.51 28.73 8.76
C HIS A 280 -14.91 29.33 8.57
N GLN A 281 -15.82 29.17 9.54
CA GLN A 281 -17.14 29.80 9.51
C GLN A 281 -17.06 31.33 9.57
N VAL A 282 -16.17 31.88 10.41
CA VAL A 282 -15.94 33.33 10.48
C VAL A 282 -15.38 33.86 9.15
N VAL A 283 -14.35 33.20 8.60
CA VAL A 283 -13.76 33.59 7.31
C VAL A 283 -14.80 33.54 6.19
N LEU A 284 -15.67 32.53 6.19
CA LEU A 284 -16.74 32.42 5.20
C LEU A 284 -17.75 33.56 5.35
N ALA A 285 -18.12 33.93 6.57
CA ALA A 285 -19.03 35.05 6.84
C ALA A 285 -18.45 36.38 6.34
N ASP A 286 -17.18 36.66 6.64
CA ASP A 286 -16.48 37.86 6.15
C ASP A 286 -16.43 37.90 4.62
N THR A 287 -16.15 36.75 3.99
CA THR A 287 -16.10 36.64 2.53
C THR A 287 -17.49 36.91 1.90
N ILE A 288 -18.56 36.41 2.53
CA ILE A 288 -19.94 36.68 2.11
C ILE A 288 -20.26 38.18 2.23
N GLU A 289 -19.81 38.83 3.30
CA GLU A 289 -20.03 40.28 3.50
C GLU A 289 -19.30 41.11 2.46
N ILE A 290 -18.02 40.81 2.18
CA ILE A 290 -17.25 41.44 1.11
C ILE A 290 -17.94 41.27 -0.25
N MET A 291 -18.46 40.06 -0.53
CA MET A 291 -19.21 39.81 -1.77
C MET A 291 -20.50 40.65 -1.84
N LYS A 292 -21.23 40.80 -0.72
CA LYS A 292 -22.44 41.65 -0.68
C LYS A 292 -22.11 43.12 -0.93
N GLU A 293 -21.05 43.66 -0.32
CA GLU A 293 -20.61 45.03 -0.57
C GLU A 293 -20.19 45.24 -2.03
N PHE A 294 -19.48 44.27 -2.61
CA PHE A 294 -19.09 44.30 -4.01
C PHE A 294 -20.32 44.32 -4.93
N ILE A 295 -21.29 43.44 -4.68
CA ILE A 295 -22.54 43.38 -5.44
C ILE A 295 -23.31 44.71 -5.34
N GLN A 296 -23.42 45.31 -4.15
CA GLN A 296 -24.10 46.60 -3.96
C GLN A 296 -23.39 47.77 -4.67
N LYS A 297 -22.06 47.75 -4.77
CA LYS A 297 -21.30 48.81 -5.47
C LYS A 297 -21.43 48.74 -6.99
N PHE A 298 -21.57 47.55 -7.56
CA PHE A 298 -21.48 47.34 -9.01
C PHE A 298 -22.81 47.03 -9.70
N ILE A 299 -23.88 46.76 -8.94
CA ILE A 299 -25.23 46.67 -9.47
C ILE A 299 -25.99 47.94 -9.05
N PRO A 300 -26.31 48.87 -9.98
CA PRO A 300 -27.13 50.03 -9.66
C PRO A 300 -28.50 49.54 -9.17
N GLN A 301 -28.91 49.98 -7.98
CA GLN A 301 -30.31 49.85 -7.59
C GLN A 301 -31.13 50.75 -8.51
N SER A 302 -31.95 50.12 -9.36
CA SER A 302 -33.02 50.76 -10.13
C SER A 302 -34.00 51.49 -9.23
#